data_AF-A0A164YN45-F1
#
_entry.id   AF-A0A164YN45-F1
#
_cell.length_a   1.000
_cell.length_b   1.000
_cell.length_c   1.000
_cell.angle_alpha   90.00
_cell.angle_beta   90.00
_cell.angle_gamma   90.00
#
_symmetry.space_group_name_H-M   'P 1'
#
loop_
_entity.id
_entity.type
_entity.pdbx_description
1 polymer ?
#
loop_
_entity_poly.entity_id
_entity_poly.type
_entity_poly.pdbx_seq_one_letter_code
_entity_poly.pdbx_strand_id
1 'polypeptide(L)'
;PVTATSFPLDENRRALLGQIEYYFGDENVARDTYLREQMDSQGWVPIGILANFNRVRSLTSGTASASELIKDVMSLSSLLEVRNDHVRLNNGRWRVFILPTARPSIYPPPSPPIQTEVDGEEEEDEDDVVFVMG
;
A
#
# COMPACT_ATOMS: atom_id res chain seq x y z
N PRO A 1 -8.02 15.20 8.24
CA PRO A 1 -7.23 13.97 7.95
C PRO A 1 -6.83 13.35 9.28
N VAL A 2 -6.78 12.02 9.33
CA VAL A 2 -6.28 11.25 10.47
C VAL A 2 -4.75 11.31 10.50
N THR A 3 -4.09 11.33 9.34
CA THR A 3 -2.64 11.50 9.28
C THR A 3 -2.21 12.91 9.68
N ALA A 4 -1.31 12.99 10.66
CA ALA A 4 -0.61 14.21 11.02
C ALA A 4 0.63 14.38 10.13
N THR A 5 0.67 15.47 9.36
CA THR A 5 1.87 15.82 8.57
C THR A 5 2.78 16.73 9.38
N SER A 6 4.09 16.48 9.36
CA SER A 6 5.10 17.32 10.05
C SER A 6 5.38 18.63 9.32
N PHE A 7 4.85 18.80 8.11
CA PHE A 7 5.01 19.96 7.24
C PHE A 7 3.64 20.53 6.86
N PRO A 8 3.58 21.85 6.55
CA PRO A 8 2.34 22.48 6.12
C PRO A 8 1.93 21.93 4.75
N LEU A 9 0.67 21.50 4.65
CA LEU A 9 0.01 21.13 3.40
C LEU A 9 -0.89 22.27 2.93
N ASP A 10 -0.97 22.47 1.62
CA ASP A 10 -1.99 23.32 1.02
C ASP A 10 -3.39 22.84 1.43
N GLU A 11 -4.33 23.78 1.52
CA GLU A 11 -5.72 23.49 1.89
C GLU A 11 -6.33 22.36 1.06
N ASN A 12 -6.10 22.39 -0.26
CA ASN A 12 -6.59 21.36 -1.19
C ASN A 12 -5.97 19.99 -0.92
N ARG A 13 -4.66 19.91 -0.64
CA ARG A 13 -3.96 18.65 -0.32
C ARG A 13 -4.47 18.07 0.99
N ARG A 14 -4.66 18.92 2.01
CA ARG A 14 -5.19 18.54 3.32
C ARG A 14 -6.63 18.04 3.24
N ALA A 15 -7.47 18.70 2.44
CA ALA A 15 -8.85 18.28 2.19
C ALA A 15 -8.90 16.95 1.43
N LEU A 16 -8.08 16.80 0.39
CA LEU A 16 -7.97 15.57 -0.39
C LEU A 16 -7.50 14.39 0.48
N LEU A 17 -6.49 14.59 1.32
CA LEU A 17 -6.00 13.58 2.26
C LEU A 17 -7.13 13.08 3.16
N GLY A 18 -7.84 14.01 3.80
CA GLY A 18 -8.95 13.64 4.68
C GLY A 18 -10.09 12.93 3.95
N GLN A 19 -10.35 13.31 2.70
CA GLN A 19 -11.39 12.67 1.89
C GLN A 19 -11.02 11.24 1.49
N ILE A 20 -9.75 11.00 1.13
CA ILE A 20 -9.28 9.65 0.79
C ILE A 20 -9.28 8.77 2.05
N GLU A 21 -8.77 9.27 3.17
CA GLU A 21 -8.78 8.52 4.44
C GLU A 21 -10.18 8.20 4.91
N TYR A 22 -11.15 9.08 4.66
CA TYR A 22 -12.55 8.79 4.94
C TYR A 22 -13.06 7.61 4.10
N TYR A 23 -12.73 7.55 2.80
CA TYR A 23 -13.15 6.44 1.94
C TYR A 23 -12.56 5.11 2.38
N PHE A 24 -11.29 5.12 2.80
CA PHE A 24 -10.60 3.94 3.32
C PHE A 24 -10.84 3.70 4.81
N GLY A 25 -11.61 4.55 5.49
CA GLY A 25 -11.98 4.32 6.87
C GLY A 25 -12.75 3.01 7.02
N ASP A 26 -12.48 2.25 8.08
CA ASP A 26 -13.01 0.89 8.26
C ASP A 26 -14.55 0.82 8.11
N GLU A 27 -15.26 1.81 8.63
CA GLU A 27 -16.73 1.90 8.52
C GLU A 27 -17.19 2.15 7.08
N ASN A 28 -16.49 3.01 6.33
CA ASN A 28 -16.85 3.29 4.95
C ASN A 28 -16.56 2.08 4.07
N VAL A 29 -15.38 1.49 4.19
CA VAL A 29 -15.00 0.29 3.43
C VAL A 29 -15.97 -0.86 3.69
N ALA A 30 -16.42 -1.06 4.93
CA ALA A 30 -17.39 -2.10 5.26
C ALA A 30 -18.75 -1.92 4.54
N ARG A 31 -19.21 -0.67 4.39
CA ARG A 31 -20.52 -0.31 3.83
C ARG A 31 -20.49 -0.09 2.31
N ASP A 32 -19.37 0.40 1.79
CA ASP A 32 -19.21 0.80 0.40
C ASP A 32 -18.92 -0.44 -0.47
N THR A 33 -19.99 -1.00 -1.02
CA THR A 33 -19.90 -2.19 -1.90
C THR A 33 -19.13 -1.87 -3.18
N TYR A 34 -19.27 -0.65 -3.72
CA TYR A 34 -18.57 -0.26 -4.92
C TYR A 34 -17.06 -0.23 -4.69
N LEU A 35 -16.58 0.36 -3.59
CA LEU A 35 -15.15 0.33 -3.26
C LEU A 35 -14.63 -1.10 -3.10
N ARG A 36 -15.40 -1.99 -2.46
CA ARG A 36 -15.04 -3.41 -2.27
C ARG A 36 -15.00 -4.20 -3.59
N GLU A 37 -15.89 -3.89 -4.54
CA GLU A 37 -15.87 -4.49 -5.88
C GLU A 37 -14.62 -4.11 -6.68
N GLN A 38 -14.00 -2.97 -6.37
CA GLN A 38 -12.76 -2.52 -6.99
C GLN A 38 -11.51 -3.08 -6.30
N MET A 39 -11.66 -3.76 -5.15
CA MET A 39 -10.55 -4.44 -4.48
C MET A 39 -10.22 -5.76 -5.17
N ASP A 40 -8.93 -5.97 -5.41
CA ASP A 40 -8.42 -7.27 -5.82
C ASP A 40 -8.27 -8.23 -4.61
N SER A 41 -7.81 -9.46 -4.87
CA SER A 41 -7.61 -10.49 -3.84
C SER A 41 -6.58 -10.12 -2.76
N GLN A 42 -5.84 -9.02 -2.93
CA GLN A 42 -4.88 -8.47 -1.99
C GLN A 42 -5.25 -7.06 -1.49
N GLY A 43 -6.50 -6.62 -1.75
CA GLY A 43 -7.05 -5.36 -1.29
C GLY A 43 -6.62 -4.12 -2.07
N TRP A 44 -5.94 -4.29 -3.21
CA TRP A 44 -5.51 -3.17 -4.04
C TRP A 44 -6.66 -2.62 -4.86
N VAL A 45 -6.74 -1.29 -4.89
CA VAL A 45 -7.69 -0.51 -5.67
C VAL A 45 -6.90 0.36 -6.65
N PRO A 46 -7.25 0.38 -7.95
CA PRO A 46 -6.60 1.27 -8.91
C PRO A 46 -6.87 2.74 -8.58
N ILE A 47 -5.81 3.56 -8.54
CA ILE A 47 -5.90 4.99 -8.21
C ILE A 47 -6.75 5.74 -9.25
N GLY A 48 -6.74 5.29 -10.50
CA GLY A 48 -7.59 5.85 -11.56
C GLY A 48 -9.09 5.75 -11.26
N ILE A 49 -9.53 4.75 -10.50
CA ILE A 49 -10.93 4.64 -10.07
C ILE A 49 -11.25 5.69 -9.01
N LEU A 50 -10.35 5.89 -8.06
CA LEU A 50 -10.50 6.89 -7.00
C LEU A 50 -10.49 8.32 -7.54
N ALA A 51 -9.72 8.59 -8.60
CA ALA A 51 -9.72 9.86 -9.31
C ALA A 51 -11.11 10.24 -9.87
N ASN A 52 -11.95 9.23 -10.17
CA ASN A 52 -13.30 9.43 -10.68
C ASN A 52 -14.36 9.64 -9.57
N PHE A 53 -14.00 9.52 -8.29
CA PHE A 53 -14.96 9.72 -7.20
C PHE A 53 -15.37 11.19 -7.16
N ASN A 54 -16.68 11.46 -7.01
CA ASN A 54 -17.23 12.81 -7.10
C ASN A 54 -16.50 13.84 -6.22
N ARG A 55 -16.13 13.46 -4.98
CA ARG A 55 -15.42 14.36 -4.06
C ARG A 55 -13.96 14.54 -4.45
N VAL A 56 -13.27 13.48 -4.87
CA VAL A 56 -11.88 13.54 -5.34
C VAL A 56 -11.79 14.40 -6.60
N ARG A 57 -12.68 14.16 -7.56
CA ARG A 57 -12.78 14.94 -8.80
C ARG A 57 -13.07 16.41 -8.53
N SER A 58 -13.94 16.73 -7.57
CA SER A 58 -14.21 18.12 -7.20
C SER A 58 -12.99 18.83 -6.58
N LEU A 59 -12.18 18.11 -5.79
CA LEU A 59 -10.99 18.67 -5.13
C LEU A 59 -9.79 18.78 -6.08
N THR A 60 -9.78 18.02 -7.17
CA THR A 60 -8.71 17.99 -8.18
C THR A 60 -9.09 18.72 -9.48
N SER A 61 -10.35 19.18 -9.59
CA SER A 61 -10.86 19.94 -10.73
C SER A 61 -10.01 21.20 -10.95
N GLY A 62 -9.40 21.32 -12.12
CA GLY A 62 -8.55 22.45 -12.50
C GLY A 62 -7.04 22.23 -12.32
N THR A 63 -6.61 21.04 -11.91
CA THR A 63 -5.18 20.67 -11.90
C THR A 63 -4.82 19.87 -13.15
N ALA A 64 -3.76 20.28 -13.87
CA ALA A 64 -3.26 19.56 -15.05
C ALA A 64 -2.72 18.16 -14.70
N SER A 65 -2.27 17.98 -13.46
CA SER A 65 -1.68 16.75 -12.91
C SER A 65 -2.50 16.16 -11.75
N ALA A 66 -3.82 16.00 -11.93
CA ALA A 66 -4.70 15.45 -10.89
C ALA A 66 -4.25 14.05 -10.40
N SER A 67 -3.80 13.19 -11.30
CA SER A 67 -3.32 11.84 -10.98
C SER A 67 -2.07 11.84 -10.09
N GLU A 68 -1.10 12.69 -10.39
CA GLU A 68 0.13 12.85 -9.60
C GLU A 68 -0.20 13.41 -8.22
N LEU A 69 -1.06 14.43 -8.16
CA LEU A 69 -1.50 15.02 -6.90
C LEU A 69 -2.19 13.98 -5.99
N ILE A 70 -3.06 13.15 -6.55
CA ILE A 70 -3.74 12.08 -5.80
C ILE A 70 -2.72 11.08 -5.26
N LYS A 71 -1.77 10.62 -6.09
CA LYS A 71 -0.71 9.69 -5.68
C LYS A 71 0.15 10.25 -4.57
N ASP A 72 0.60 11.50 -4.71
CA ASP A 72 1.40 12.19 -3.71
C ASP A 72 0.65 12.22 -2.38
N VAL A 73 -0.61 12.66 -2.39
CA VAL A 73 -1.43 12.75 -1.18
C VAL A 73 -1.69 11.38 -0.56
N MET A 74 -1.95 10.35 -1.36
CA MET A 74 -2.11 8.98 -0.84
C MET A 74 -0.83 8.47 -0.17
N SER A 75 0.33 8.80 -0.73
CA SER A 75 1.64 8.39 -0.20
C SER A 75 1.97 9.07 1.13
N LEU A 76 1.32 10.20 1.43
CA LEU A 76 1.44 10.85 2.73
C LEU A 76 0.60 10.17 3.81
N SER A 77 -0.42 9.39 3.46
CA SER A 77 -1.34 8.81 4.45
C SER A 77 -0.69 7.66 5.22
N SER A 78 -0.77 7.72 6.55
CA SER A 78 -0.33 6.64 7.43
C SER A 78 -1.33 5.48 7.51
N LEU A 79 -2.47 5.54 6.81
CA LEU A 79 -3.47 4.47 6.75
C LEU A 79 -3.38 3.64 5.46
N LEU A 80 -2.63 4.14 4.47
CA LEU A 80 -2.62 3.60 3.12
C LEU A 80 -1.24 3.11 2.74
N GLU A 81 -1.21 2.07 1.91
CA GLU A 81 -0.02 1.62 1.19
C GLU A 81 -0.25 1.91 -0.28
N VAL A 82 0.67 2.65 -0.91
CA VAL A 82 0.64 2.97 -2.34
C VAL A 82 1.72 2.15 -3.06
N ARG A 83 1.35 1.51 -4.17
CA ARG A 83 2.26 0.75 -5.01
C ARG A 83 1.93 1.00 -6.49
N ASN A 84 2.84 1.66 -7.20
CA ASN A 84 2.64 2.12 -8.58
C ASN A 84 1.34 2.93 -8.74
N ASP A 85 0.36 2.37 -9.44
CA ASP A 85 -0.97 2.94 -9.69
C ASP A 85 -2.07 2.36 -8.80
N HIS A 86 -1.70 1.69 -7.71
CA HIS A 86 -2.64 1.01 -6.82
C HIS A 86 -2.46 1.46 -5.38
N VAL A 87 -3.56 1.41 -4.62
CA VAL A 87 -3.58 1.75 -3.20
C VAL A 87 -4.38 0.71 -2.42
N ARG A 88 -3.97 0.41 -1.18
CA ARG A 88 -4.71 -0.42 -0.23
C ARG A 88 -4.55 0.08 1.19
N LEU A 89 -5.28 -0.52 2.13
CA LEU A 89 -5.05 -0.32 3.56
C LEU A 89 -3.71 -0.91 3.99
N ASN A 90 -2.92 -0.17 4.76
CA ASN A 90 -1.62 -0.65 5.22
C ASN A 90 -1.69 -1.53 6.49
N ASN A 91 -2.79 -1.46 7.23
CA ASN A 91 -2.99 -2.14 8.52
C ASN A 91 -3.41 -3.62 8.39
N GLY A 92 -3.44 -4.17 7.18
CA GLY A 92 -3.87 -5.55 6.92
C GLY A 92 -5.40 -5.78 7.00
N ARG A 93 -6.19 -4.79 7.45
CA ARG A 93 -7.64 -4.92 7.60
C ARG A 93 -8.37 -5.09 6.27
N TRP A 94 -7.76 -4.74 5.14
CA TRP A 94 -8.31 -5.01 3.81
C TRP A 94 -8.76 -6.46 3.63
N ARG A 95 -8.10 -7.42 4.29
CA ARG A 95 -8.41 -8.86 4.22
C ARG A 95 -9.87 -9.20 4.56
N VAL A 96 -10.49 -8.46 5.49
CA VAL A 96 -11.89 -8.73 5.90
C VAL A 96 -12.93 -8.13 4.95
N PHE A 97 -12.49 -7.26 4.04
CA PHE A 97 -13.37 -6.54 3.11
C PHE A 97 -13.38 -7.15 1.70
N ILE A 98 -12.46 -8.08 1.41
CA ILE A 98 -12.35 -8.75 0.11
C ILE A 98 -13.60 -9.59 -0.17
N LEU A 99 -14.15 -9.41 -1.36
CA LEU A 99 -15.29 -10.19 -1.83
C LEU A 99 -14.83 -11.57 -2.32
N PRO A 100 -15.67 -12.63 -2.20
CA PRO A 100 -15.35 -13.95 -2.76
C PRO A 100 -15.14 -13.92 -4.28
N THR A 101 -15.69 -12.92 -4.95
CA THR A 101 -15.61 -12.69 -6.40
C THR A 101 -14.44 -11.77 -6.79
N ALA A 102 -13.56 -11.42 -5.85
CA ALA A 102 -12.45 -10.51 -6.10
C ALA A 102 -11.49 -11.08 -7.16
N ARG A 103 -11.00 -10.18 -8.02
CA ARG A 103 -10.05 -10.53 -9.08
C ARG A 103 -8.69 -10.91 -8.48
N PRO A 104 -7.94 -11.84 -9.09
CA PRO A 104 -6.58 -12.12 -8.65
C PRO A 104 -5.72 -10.85 -8.70
N SER A 105 -4.97 -10.59 -7.63
CA SER A 105 -4.01 -9.50 -7.61
C SER A 105 -2.85 -9.75 -8.55
N ILE A 106 -2.40 -8.67 -9.20
CA ILE A 106 -1.14 -8.64 -9.97
C ILE A 106 0.09 -8.53 -9.06
N TYR A 107 -0.12 -8.17 -7.78
CA TYR A 107 0.95 -8.09 -6.79
C TYR A 107 1.02 -9.40 -6.01
N PRO A 108 2.24 -9.92 -5.77
CA PRO A 108 2.40 -11.10 -4.96
C PRO A 108 1.84 -10.83 -3.56
N PRO A 109 1.27 -11.85 -2.89
CA PRO A 109 0.90 -11.71 -1.50
C PRO A 109 2.12 -11.29 -0.67
N PRO A 110 1.92 -10.52 0.42
CA PRO A 110 3.03 -10.19 1.29
C PRO A 110 3.68 -11.49 1.75
N SER A 111 4.96 -11.67 1.44
CA SER A 111 5.72 -12.85 1.84
C SER A 111 5.54 -13.03 3.35
N PRO A 112 5.32 -14.27 3.82
CA PRO A 112 5.43 -14.53 5.26
C PRO A 112 6.79 -14.00 5.73
N PRO A 113 6.89 -13.41 6.94
CA PRO A 113 8.18 -13.03 7.47
C PRO A 113 9.09 -14.26 7.39
N ILE A 114 10.21 -14.12 6.67
CA ILE A 114 11.26 -15.12 6.65
C ILE A 114 11.61 -15.30 8.12
N GLN A 115 11.25 -16.45 8.68
CA GLN A 115 11.88 -16.91 9.91
C GLN A 115 13.33 -17.06 9.50
N THR A 116 14.21 -16.20 10.00
CA THR A 116 15.65 -16.38 9.92
C THR A 116 15.93 -17.69 10.66
N GLU A 117 15.81 -18.80 9.93
CA GLU A 117 16.50 -20.04 10.26
C GLU A 117 17.97 -19.69 10.06
N VAL A 118 18.58 -19.24 11.14
CA VAL A 118 20.02 -19.24 11.34
C VAL A 118 20.44 -20.70 11.31
N ASP A 119 20.56 -21.24 10.10
CA ASP A 119 21.25 -22.50 9.87
C ASP A 119 22.71 -22.25 10.29
N GLY A 120 23.13 -22.95 11.35
CA GLY A 120 24.48 -22.84 11.87
C GLY A 120 25.45 -23.37 10.83
N GLU A 121 26.26 -22.48 10.26
CA GLU A 121 27.47 -22.87 9.55
C GLU A 121 28.43 -23.46 10.58
N GLU A 122 28.47 -24.80 10.66
CA GLU A 122 29.61 -25.52 11.21
C GLU A 122 30.83 -25.16 10.34
N GLU A 123 31.83 -24.51 10.91
CA GLU A 123 33.12 -24.30 10.23
C GLU A 123 33.76 -25.66 10.00
N GLU A 124 33.82 -26.10 8.74
CA GLU A 124 34.69 -27.19 8.32
C GLU A 124 36.15 -26.73 8.46
N ASP A 125 36.88 -27.37 9.36
CA ASP A 125 38.34 -27.38 9.41
C ASP A 125 38.86 -27.93 8.06
N GLU A 126 39.44 -27.08 7.20
CA GLU A 126 40.25 -27.54 6.07
C GLU A 126 41.75 -27.32 6.35
N ASP A 127 42.46 -28.46 6.35
CA ASP A 127 43.91 -28.66 6.41
C ASP A 127 44.74 -27.82 5.40
N ASP A 128 45.91 -27.33 5.84
CA ASP A 128 47.14 -27.22 5.03
C ASP A 128 48.32 -26.91 6.01
N VAL A 129 49.50 -27.53 6.03
CA VAL A 129 50.35 -27.88 4.89
C VAL A 129 51.30 -29.03 5.20
N VAL A 130 51.39 -30.00 4.29
CA VAL A 130 52.47 -30.99 4.23
C VAL A 130 53.62 -30.42 3.39
N PHE A 131 54.75 -30.07 4.01
CA PHE A 131 55.99 -29.78 3.27
C PHE A 131 56.99 -30.93 3.45
N VAL A 132 57.25 -31.61 2.33
CA VAL A 132 58.25 -32.67 2.17
C VAL A 132 59.63 -32.06 1.90
N MET A 133 60.60 -32.48 2.73
CA MET A 133 62.02 -32.77 2.49
C MET A 133 62.87 -31.86 1.57
N GLY A 134 63.95 -31.32 2.15
CA GLY A 134 65.15 -30.85 1.48
C GLY A 134 66.36 -30.98 2.41
#